data_AF-A0A930RSL1-F1
#
_entry.id   AF-A0A930RSL1-F1
#
_cell.length_a   1.000
_cell.length_b   1.000
_cell.length_c   1.000
_cell.angle_alpha   90.00
_cell.angle_beta   90.00
_cell.angle_gamma   90.00
#
_symmetry.space_group_name_H-M   'P 1'
#
loop_
_entity.id
_entity.type
_entity.pdbx_description
1 polymer ?
#
loop_
_entity_poly.entity_id
_entity_poly.type
_entity_poly.pdbx_seq_one_letter_code
_entity_poly.pdbx_strand_id
1 'polypeptide(L)'
;MDIYVKKAIIHQFSPDDTDLYLADKFLNITPKIEEYLRKKIERVYSDEARTGIFEEDNPFLEMISDDLLETSVAVANRWKEEFVVSENQKTNDLVFIQFSKEGVDHFAFLRIALRETLTHLGGEV
;
A
#
# COMPACT_ATOMS: atom_id res chain seq x y z
N MET A 1 -17.73 -4.94 -9.34
CA MET A 1 -16.37 -5.42 -9.64
C MET A 1 -16.00 -6.39 -8.54
N ASP A 2 -15.55 -7.60 -8.88
CA ASP A 2 -15.19 -8.60 -7.89
C ASP A 2 -13.70 -8.46 -7.54
N ILE A 3 -13.43 -7.96 -6.33
CA ILE A 3 -12.09 -7.76 -5.77
C ILE A 3 -11.99 -8.55 -4.48
N TYR A 4 -10.98 -9.39 -4.40
CA TYR A 4 -10.64 -10.17 -3.23
C TYR A 4 -9.23 -9.81 -2.73
N VAL A 5 -9.13 -9.26 -1.52
CA VAL A 5 -7.85 -8.92 -0.89
C VAL A 5 -7.22 -10.19 -0.33
N LYS A 6 -6.06 -10.60 -0.83
CA LYS A 6 -5.34 -11.80 -0.38
C LYS A 6 -4.44 -11.52 0.81
N LYS A 7 -3.60 -10.48 0.69
CA LYS A 7 -2.61 -10.08 1.68
C LYS A 7 -2.49 -8.56 1.66
N ALA A 8 -2.21 -7.98 2.83
CA ALA A 8 -1.83 -6.59 2.92
C ALA A 8 -0.78 -6.39 4.01
N ILE A 9 0.08 -5.39 3.82
CA ILE A 9 1.07 -4.96 4.82
C ILE A 9 1.11 -3.44 4.88
N ILE A 10 1.40 -2.90 6.06
CA ILE A 10 1.46 -1.47 6.30
C ILE A 10 2.86 -1.11 6.79
N HIS A 11 3.47 -0.12 6.16
CA HIS A 11 4.69 0.54 6.64
C HIS A 11 4.33 1.97 7.04
N GLN A 12 4.89 2.44 8.15
CA GLN A 12 4.43 3.68 8.77
C GLN A 12 5.58 4.67 8.89
N PHE A 13 5.33 5.91 8.50
CA PHE A 13 6.25 6.99 8.85
C PHE A 13 6.05 7.35 10.31
N SER A 14 7.16 7.58 11.01
CA SER A 14 7.17 8.18 12.32
C SER A 14 6.55 9.58 12.24
N PRO A 15 5.68 9.96 13.19
CA PRO A 15 5.14 11.31 13.25
C PRO A 15 6.19 12.37 13.60
N ASP A 16 7.26 11.97 14.29
CA ASP A 16 8.18 12.86 15.00
C ASP A 16 9.49 13.12 14.24
N ASP A 17 9.98 12.10 13.54
CA ASP A 17 11.14 12.13 12.65
C ASP A 17 10.72 11.46 11.34
N THR A 18 11.24 11.83 10.18
CA THR A 18 10.78 11.28 8.88
C THR A 18 11.18 9.81 8.64
N ASP A 19 11.37 9.06 9.72
CA ASP A 19 11.74 7.66 9.69
C ASP A 19 10.59 6.76 9.28
N LEU A 20 10.94 5.65 8.65
CA LEU A 20 10.00 4.68 8.11
C LEU A 20 10.15 3.38 8.91
N TYR A 21 9.08 2.99 9.59
CA TYR A 21 8.96 1.70 10.25
C TYR A 21 8.40 0.68 9.27
N LEU A 22 9.25 -0.30 8.94
CA LEU A 22 8.87 -1.45 8.12
C LEU A 22 8.23 -2.51 9.01
N ALA A 23 7.07 -2.99 8.59
CA ALA A 23 6.42 -4.14 9.21
C ALA A 23 7.01 -5.44 8.67
N ASP A 24 7.02 -6.47 9.51
CA ASP A 24 7.45 -7.83 9.19
C ASP A 24 6.28 -8.82 9.12
N LYS A 25 5.05 -8.34 9.35
CA LYS A 25 3.82 -9.16 9.40
C LYS A 25 2.72 -8.56 8.55
N PHE A 26 1.97 -9.45 7.91
CA PHE A 26 0.75 -9.08 7.19
C PHE A 26 -0.37 -8.69 8.16
N LEU A 27 -1.27 -7.84 7.69
CA LEU A 27 -2.50 -7.53 8.39
C LEU A 27 -3.37 -8.78 8.50
N ASN A 28 -4.04 -8.92 9.65
CA ASN A 28 -5.16 -9.84 9.75
C ASN A 28 -6.36 -9.25 8.99
N ILE A 29 -6.69 -9.81 7.83
CA ILE A 29 -7.75 -9.29 6.96
C ILE A 29 -9.12 -9.66 7.53
N THR A 30 -9.64 -8.78 8.38
CA THR A 30 -11.04 -8.86 8.85
C THR A 30 -12.00 -8.33 7.77
N PRO A 31 -13.29 -8.69 7.78
CA PRO A 31 -14.26 -8.19 6.80
C PRO A 31 -14.31 -6.65 6.71
N LYS A 32 -14.10 -5.96 7.84
CA LYS A 32 -14.05 -4.49 7.89
C LYS A 32 -12.81 -3.93 7.19
N ILE A 33 -11.63 -4.54 7.39
CA ILE A 33 -10.40 -4.14 6.71
C ILE A 33 -10.51 -4.44 5.22
N GLU A 34 -11.02 -5.63 4.86
CA GLU A 34 -11.23 -6.03 3.48
C GLU A 34 -12.15 -5.04 2.75
N GLU A 35 -13.31 -4.70 3.33
CA GLU A 35 -14.24 -3.73 2.76
C GLU A 35 -13.58 -2.35 2.58
N TYR A 36 -12.81 -1.90 3.58
CA TYR A 36 -12.11 -0.62 3.51
C TYR A 36 -11.09 -0.60 2.37
N LEU A 37 -10.23 -1.62 2.28
CA LEU A 37 -9.20 -1.73 1.23
C LEU A 37 -9.84 -1.87 -0.14
N ARG A 38 -10.87 -2.71 -0.28
CA ARG A 38 -11.63 -2.87 -1.53
C ARG A 38 -12.18 -1.54 -2.03
N LYS A 39 -12.85 -0.77 -1.17
CA LYS A 39 -13.39 0.56 -1.52
C LYS A 39 -12.30 1.54 -1.99
N LYS A 40 -11.07 1.41 -1.49
CA LYS A 40 -9.93 2.24 -1.95
C LYS A 40 -9.43 1.79 -3.32
N ILE A 41 -9.29 0.49 -3.54
CA ILE A 41 -8.86 -0.09 -4.82
C ILE A 41 -9.89 0.22 -5.90
N GLU A 42 -11.20 0.11 -5.60
CA GLU A 42 -12.30 0.41 -6.53
C GLU A 42 -12.21 1.82 -7.13
N ARG A 43 -11.73 2.81 -6.35
CA ARG A 43 -11.57 4.19 -6.84
C ARG A 43 -10.53 4.34 -7.95
N VAL A 44 -9.56 3.44 -8.05
CA VAL A 44 -8.55 3.45 -9.12
C VAL A 44 -9.17 3.04 -10.47
N TYR A 45 -10.34 2.42 -10.44
CA TYR A 45 -11.09 2.01 -11.63
C TYR A 45 -12.29 2.93 -11.93
N SER A 46 -12.40 4.09 -11.28
CA SER A 46 -13.41 5.08 -11.62
C SER A 46 -13.01 5.87 -12.87
N ASP A 47 -13.98 6.50 -13.51
CA ASP A 47 -13.76 7.36 -14.68
C ASP A 47 -12.89 8.60 -14.38
N GLU A 48 -12.74 8.94 -13.09
CA GLU A 48 -11.91 10.05 -12.63
C GLU A 48 -10.42 9.65 -12.42
N ALA A 49 -10.13 8.34 -12.42
CA ALA A 49 -8.79 7.84 -12.18
C ALA A 49 -7.89 8.06 -13.40
N ARG A 50 -6.69 8.58 -13.16
CA ARG A 50 -5.66 8.65 -14.20
C ARG A 50 -5.02 7.27 -14.34
N THR A 51 -5.02 6.76 -15.56
CA THR A 51 -4.40 5.47 -15.91
C THR A 51 -3.18 5.70 -16.79
N GLY A 52 -2.27 4.73 -16.79
CA GLY A 52 -1.05 4.74 -17.58
C GLY A 52 -0.43 3.35 -17.61
N ILE A 53 0.54 3.16 -18.50
CA ILE A 53 1.30 1.92 -18.64
C ILE A 53 2.76 2.28 -18.43
N PHE A 54 3.48 1.50 -17.62
CA PHE A 54 4.92 1.63 -17.51
C PHE A 54 5.59 1.08 -18.78
N GLU A 55 6.62 1.77 -19.26
CA GLU A 55 7.53 1.21 -20.27
C GLU A 55 8.21 -0.05 -19.70
N GLU A 56 8.57 -0.99 -20.58
CA GLU A 56 9.15 -2.28 -20.18
C GLU A 56 10.47 -2.13 -19.39
N ASP A 57 11.22 -1.05 -19.63
CA ASP A 57 12.49 -0.74 -18.98
C ASP A 57 12.33 0.15 -17.73
N ASN A 58 11.11 0.37 -17.25
CA ASN A 58 10.88 1.23 -16.10
C ASN A 58 11.50 0.60 -14.82
N PRO A 59 12.41 1.31 -14.12
CA PRO A 59 13.07 0.77 -12.92
C PRO A 59 12.11 0.39 -11.79
N PHE A 60 10.88 0.91 -11.80
CA PHE A 60 9.85 0.52 -10.83
C PHE A 60 9.49 -0.96 -10.95
N LEU A 61 9.50 -1.52 -12.17
CA LEU A 61 9.17 -2.92 -12.41
C LEU A 61 10.18 -3.88 -11.78
N GLU A 62 11.46 -3.48 -11.69
CA GLU A 62 12.51 -4.28 -11.03
C GLU A 62 12.30 -4.43 -9.52
N MET A 63 11.51 -3.54 -8.90
CA MET A 63 11.19 -3.61 -7.47
C MET A 63 10.01 -4.54 -7.16
N ILE A 64 9.29 -5.03 -8.17
CA ILE A 64 8.12 -5.88 -7.99
C ILE A 64 8.53 -7.35 -8.14
N SER A 65 8.31 -8.12 -7.09
CA SER A 65 8.48 -9.59 -7.08
C SER A 65 7.18 -10.28 -6.67
N ASP A 66 7.16 -11.62 -6.75
CA ASP A 66 6.02 -12.42 -6.27
C ASP A 66 5.90 -12.41 -4.73
N ASP A 67 6.94 -11.96 -4.01
CA ASP A 67 6.91 -11.78 -2.57
C ASP A 67 6.48 -10.33 -2.22
N LEU A 68 5.27 -10.23 -1.65
CA LEU A 68 4.71 -8.95 -1.23
C LEU A 68 5.57 -8.24 -0.17
N LEU A 69 6.25 -8.98 0.72
CA LEU A 69 7.07 -8.38 1.77
C LEU A 69 8.37 -7.80 1.19
N GLU A 70 9.01 -8.53 0.29
CA GLU A 70 10.20 -8.05 -0.43
C GLU A 70 9.85 -6.80 -1.26
N THR A 71 8.76 -6.87 -2.02
CA THR A 71 8.24 -5.77 -2.83
C THR A 71 7.90 -4.55 -1.96
N SER A 72 7.21 -4.75 -0.83
CA SER A 72 6.79 -3.64 0.04
C SER A 72 7.98 -2.92 0.64
N VAL A 73 9.03 -3.66 1.06
CA VAL A 73 10.27 -3.09 1.59
C VAL A 73 11.03 -2.31 0.52
N ALA A 74 11.18 -2.87 -0.68
CA ALA A 74 11.87 -2.20 -1.79
C ALA A 74 11.19 -0.88 -2.16
N VAL A 75 9.88 -0.93 -2.43
CA VAL A 75 9.10 0.25 -2.84
C VAL A 75 9.02 1.28 -1.71
N ALA A 76 8.88 0.86 -0.45
CA ALA A 76 8.78 1.81 0.66
C ALA A 76 10.10 2.54 0.95
N ASN A 77 11.25 1.87 0.85
CA ASN A 77 12.54 2.53 0.97
C ASN A 77 12.76 3.53 -0.17
N ARG A 78 12.43 3.15 -1.41
CA ARG A 78 12.47 4.07 -2.54
C ARG A 78 11.55 5.28 -2.34
N TRP A 79 10.36 5.04 -1.79
CA TRP A 79 9.43 6.11 -1.43
C TRP A 79 9.98 7.01 -0.32
N LYS A 80 10.67 6.47 0.70
CA LYS A 80 11.33 7.26 1.76
C LYS A 80 12.36 8.22 1.17
N GLU A 81 13.21 7.76 0.25
CA GLU A 81 14.23 8.59 -0.41
C GLU A 81 13.60 9.82 -1.08
N GLU A 82 12.55 9.61 -1.87
CA GLU A 82 11.82 10.69 -2.55
C GLU A 82 11.03 11.57 -1.59
N PHE A 83 10.52 11.00 -0.48
CA PHE A 83 9.76 11.74 0.52
C PHE A 83 10.64 12.69 1.34
N VAL A 84 11.85 12.29 1.71
CA VAL A 84 12.79 13.11 2.51
C VAL A 84 13.17 14.40 1.79
N VAL A 85 13.27 14.37 0.45
CA VAL A 85 13.63 15.55 -0.36
C VAL A 85 12.44 16.43 -0.74
N SER A 86 11.21 16.02 -0.44
CA SER A 86 9.99 16.76 -0.79
C SER A 86 9.75 17.93 0.18
N GLU A 87 9.38 19.09 -0.36
CA GLU A 87 9.08 20.30 0.43
C GLU A 87 7.77 20.21 1.26
N ASN A 88 6.87 19.28 0.91
CA ASN A 88 5.56 19.14 1.55
C ASN A 88 5.38 17.75 2.17
N GLN A 89 6.15 17.49 3.22
CA GLN A 89 6.10 16.24 3.97
C GLN A 89 4.81 16.14 4.79
N LYS A 90 3.84 15.39 4.28
CA LYS A 90 2.71 14.91 5.08
C LYS A 90 2.96 13.44 5.40
N THR A 91 3.04 13.11 6.68
CA THR A 91 3.15 11.73 7.16
C THR A 91 1.90 10.95 6.74
N ASN A 92 2.10 9.76 6.19
CA ASN A 92 1.05 8.87 5.70
C ASN A 92 1.49 7.42 5.90
N ASP A 93 0.54 6.52 6.06
CA ASP A 93 0.82 5.09 6.03
C ASP A 93 0.97 4.63 4.57
N LEU A 94 1.95 3.76 4.34
CA LEU A 94 2.18 3.07 3.07
C LEU A 94 1.54 1.69 3.16
N VAL A 95 0.52 1.45 2.35
CA VAL A 95 -0.24 0.20 2.35
C VAL A 95 0.01 -0.54 1.05
N PHE A 96 0.48 -1.77 1.16
CA PHE A 96 0.79 -2.67 0.04
C PHE A 96 -0.17 -3.83 0.06
N ILE A 97 -0.80 -4.12 -1.07
CA ILE A 97 -1.92 -5.06 -1.14
C ILE A 97 -1.73 -5.97 -2.34
N GLN A 98 -1.79 -7.27 -2.10
CA GLN A 98 -1.98 -8.28 -3.13
C GLN A 98 -3.47 -8.64 -3.17
N PHE A 99 -4.10 -8.47 -4.33
CA PHE A 99 -5.52 -8.74 -4.51
C PHE A 99 -5.77 -9.47 -5.82
N SER A 100 -6.86 -10.23 -5.89
CA SER A 100 -7.37 -10.77 -7.13
C SER A 100 -8.54 -9.91 -7.61
N LYS A 101 -8.55 -9.61 -8.91
CA LYS A 101 -9.69 -9.02 -9.60
C LYS A 101 -10.04 -9.91 -10.76
N GLU A 102 -11.26 -10.45 -10.76
CA GLU A 102 -11.75 -11.32 -11.84
C GLU A 102 -10.81 -12.51 -12.14
N GLY A 103 -10.14 -13.04 -11.10
CA GLY A 103 -9.20 -14.15 -11.20
C GLY A 103 -7.76 -13.76 -11.58
N VAL A 104 -7.49 -12.49 -11.88
CA VAL A 104 -6.15 -11.98 -12.19
C VAL A 104 -5.52 -11.34 -10.96
N ASP A 105 -4.28 -11.70 -10.67
CA ASP A 105 -3.54 -11.17 -9.53
C ASP A 105 -2.98 -9.78 -9.83
N HIS A 106 -3.14 -8.90 -8.84
CA HIS A 106 -2.76 -7.51 -8.92
C HIS A 106 -2.04 -7.08 -7.64
N PHE A 107 -1.19 -6.08 -7.80
CA PHE A 107 -0.52 -5.36 -6.73
C PHE A 107 -1.08 -3.93 -6.66
N ALA A 108 -1.35 -3.46 -5.44
CA ALA A 108 -1.69 -2.08 -5.18
C ALA A 108 -0.75 -1.48 -4.13
N PHE A 109 -0.29 -0.27 -4.41
CA PHE A 109 0.40 0.60 -3.47
C PHE A 109 -0.47 1.82 -3.19
N LEU A 110 -0.82 2.03 -1.92
CA LEU A 110 -1.68 3.12 -1.49
C LEU A 110 -0.98 3.95 -0.41
N ARG A 111 -1.15 5.27 -0.48
CA ARG A 111 -0.86 6.19 0.62
C ARG A 111 -2.15 6.56 1.34
N ILE A 112 -2.18 6.36 2.64
CA ILE A 112 -3.36 6.63 3.47
C ILE A 112 -2.99 7.61 4.58
N ALA A 113 -3.68 8.75 4.62
CA ALA A 113 -3.57 9.68 5.74
C ALA A 113 -4.22 9.07 6.97
N LEU A 114 -3.52 9.11 8.11
CA LEU A 114 -4.01 8.70 9.42
C LEU A 114 -5.31 9.45 9.76
N ARG A 115 -6.44 8.81 9.49
CA ARG A 115 -7.71 9.07 10.18
C ARG A 115 -8.04 7.85 11.05
N GLU A 116 -7.41 7.83 12.22
CA GLU A 116 -7.82 7.19 13.49
C GLU A 116 -8.24 5.70 13.57
N THR A 117 -8.23 4.86 12.53
CA THR A 117 -8.92 3.53 12.68
C THR A 117 -8.24 2.26 12.19
N LEU A 118 -7.05 2.30 11.58
CA LEU A 118 -6.40 1.05 11.14
C LEU A 118 -5.41 0.48 12.17
N THR A 119 -4.73 1.32 12.95
CA THR A 119 -3.79 0.90 14.00
C THR A 119 -4.48 0.21 15.19
N HIS A 120 -5.75 0.51 15.47
CA HIS A 120 -6.54 -0.13 16.52
C HIS A 120 -7.15 -1.49 16.12
N LEU A 121 -7.11 -1.88 14.85
CA LEU A 121 -7.69 -3.16 14.40
C LEU A 121 -6.71 -4.34 14.48
N GLY A 122 -5.42 -4.08 14.69
CA GLY A 122 -4.39 -5.10 14.89
C GLY A 122 -4.08 -5.40 16.36
N GLY A 123 -4.74 -4.71 17.29
CA GLY A 123 -4.52 -4.85 18.72
C GLY A 123 -5.84 -5.02 19.47
N GLU A 124 -6.41 -6.22 19.41
CA GLU A 124 -7.26 -6.71 20.50
C GLU A 124 -6.51 -7.84 21.20
N VAL A 125 -6.36 -7.66 22.51
CA VAL A 125 -5.76 -8.57 23.49
C VAL A 125 -6.71 -9.73 23.78
#